data_AF-A0A2N9NA59-F1
#
_entry.id   AF-A0A2N9NA59-F1
#
_cell.length_a   1.000
_cell.length_b   1.000
_cell.length_c   1.000
_cell.angle_alpha   90.00
_cell.angle_beta   90.00
_cell.angle_gamma   90.00
#
_symmetry.space_group_name_H-M   'P 1'
#
loop_
_entity.id
_entity.type
_entity.pdbx_description
1 polymer ?
#
loop_
_entity_poly.entity_id
_entity_poly.type
_entity_poly.pdbx_seq_one_letter_code
_entity_poly.pdbx_strand_id
1 'polypeptide(L)' 'MVSQTLEEVSKCKRAGVLINTFMLASDYGLVQFVQKVTEMCRGKAYFTTPYTLGQYLLMDYMSRKTKTIH' A
#
# COMPACT_ATOMS: atom_id res chain seq x y z
N MET A 1 -3.00 -1.68 18.60
CA MET A 1 -2.81 -1.07 17.26
C MET A 1 -2.34 -2.09 16.22
N VAL A 2 -1.06 -2.52 16.19
CA VAL A 2 -0.51 -3.40 15.13
C VAL A 2 -1.33 -4.69 14.92
N SER A 3 -1.69 -5.39 16.00
CA SER A 3 -2.49 -6.63 15.90
C SER A 3 -3.86 -6.43 15.24
N GLN A 4 -4.52 -5.31 15.51
CA GLN A 4 -5.83 -4.99 14.93
C GLN A 4 -5.70 -4.70 13.44
N THR A 5 -4.63 -3.99 13.04
CA THR A 5 -4.35 -3.75 11.62
C THR A 5 -4.09 -5.05 10.86
N LEU A 6 -3.32 -5.99 11.44
CA LEU A 6 -3.06 -7.29 10.82
C LEU A 6 -4.34 -8.13 10.67
N GLU A 7 -5.27 -8.02 11.63
CA GLU A 7 -6.57 -8.70 11.57
C GLU A 7 -7.43 -8.19 10.40
N GLU A 8 -7.51 -6.88 10.22
CA GLU A 8 -8.23 -6.27 9.09
C GLU A 8 -7.58 -6.61 7.75
N VAL A 9 -6.24 -6.58 7.67
CA VAL A 9 -5.48 -7.03 6.48
C VAL A 9 -5.85 -8.48 6.13
N SER A 10 -5.97 -9.34 7.14
CA SER A 10 -6.38 -10.74 6.96
C SER A 10 -7.82 -10.87 6.47
N LYS A 11 -8.76 -10.02 6.94
CA LYS A 11 -10.14 -9.96 6.44
C LYS A 11 -10.18 -9.55 4.96
N CYS A 12 -9.48 -8.47 4.60
CA CYS A 12 -9.36 -7.99 3.22
C CYS A 12 -8.75 -9.03 2.28
N LYS A 13 -7.71 -9.75 2.74
CA LYS A 13 -7.13 -10.88 1.99
C LYS A 13 -8.18 -11.94 1.66
N ARG A 14 -8.96 -12.38 2.66
CA ARG A 14 -10.01 -13.39 2.47
C ARG A 14 -11.10 -12.92 1.49
N ALA A 15 -11.36 -11.61 1.45
CA ALA A 15 -12.29 -11.00 0.50
C ALA A 15 -11.68 -10.77 -0.91
N GLY A 16 -10.42 -11.14 -1.15
CA GLY A 16 -9.76 -10.95 -2.44
C GLY A 16 -9.37 -9.49 -2.74
N VAL A 17 -9.36 -8.62 -1.73
CA VAL A 17 -8.98 -7.21 -1.89
C VAL A 17 -7.47 -7.08 -1.99
N LEU A 18 -6.99 -6.45 -3.06
CA LEU A 18 -5.57 -6.15 -3.24
C LEU A 18 -5.16 -4.98 -2.34
N ILE A 19 -4.12 -5.17 -1.53
CA ILE A 19 -3.61 -4.14 -0.61
C ILE A 19 -2.23 -3.68 -1.07
N ASN A 20 -2.12 -2.45 -1.57
CA ASN A 20 -0.84 -1.81 -1.83
C ASN A 20 -0.46 -0.92 -0.66
N THR A 21 0.79 -1.03 -0.19
CA THR A 21 1.27 -0.33 0.99
C THR A 21 2.33 0.70 0.60
N PHE A 22 2.13 1.97 0.98
CA PHE A 22 3.15 3.02 0.84
C PHE A 22 3.72 3.34 2.21
N MET A 23 5.01 3.10 2.34
CA MET A 23 5.75 3.27 3.57
C MET A 23 6.60 4.54 3.49
N LEU A 24 6.27 5.54 4.32
CA LEU A 24 6.84 6.88 4.30
C LEU A 24 7.97 7.11 5.30
N ALA A 25 8.41 6.08 6.02
CA ALA A 25 9.42 6.20 7.06
C ALA A 25 10.54 5.17 6.90
N SER A 26 11.72 5.51 7.39
CA SER A 26 12.94 4.69 7.41
C SER A 26 13.15 3.93 8.73
N ASP A 27 12.19 3.99 9.65
CA ASP A 27 12.26 3.24 10.92
C ASP A 27 12.18 1.73 10.68
N TYR A 28 13.14 1.00 11.25
CA TYR A 28 13.34 -0.43 11.02
C TYR A 28 12.15 -1.29 11.48
N GLY A 29 11.51 -0.93 12.60
CA GLY A 29 10.35 -1.67 13.11
C GLY A 29 9.13 -1.54 12.20
N LEU A 30 8.97 -0.36 11.60
CA LEU A 30 7.85 -0.09 10.70
C LEU A 30 8.05 -0.78 9.33
N VAL A 31 9.30 -0.97 8.87
CA VAL A 31 9.64 -1.77 7.68
C VAL A 31 9.23 -3.23 7.86
N GLN A 32 9.56 -3.84 9.01
CA GLN A 32 9.19 -5.24 9.29
C GLN A 32 7.68 -5.44 9.34
N PHE A 33 6.94 -4.47 9.88
CA PHE A 33 5.48 -4.49 9.85
C PHE A 33 4.93 -4.50 8.41
N VAL A 34 5.45 -3.62 7.55
CA VAL A 34 5.04 -3.55 6.14
C VAL A 34 5.38 -4.83 5.37
N GLN A 35 6.55 -5.42 5.63
CA GLN A 35 6.90 -6.73 5.07
C GLN A 35 5.88 -7.80 5.46
N LYS A 36 5.51 -7.88 6.74
CA LYS A 36 4.51 -8.85 7.23
C LYS A 36 3.13 -8.63 6.62
N VAL A 37 2.69 -7.38 6.45
CA VAL A 37 1.44 -7.04 5.75
C VAL A 37 1.49 -7.48 4.28
N THR A 38 2.62 -7.29 3.62
CA THR A 38 2.82 -7.65 2.21
C THR A 38 2.95 -9.15 1.99
N GLU A 39 3.53 -9.90 2.93
CA GLU A 39 3.52 -11.37 2.87
C GLU A 39 2.11 -11.94 3.03
N MET A 40 1.27 -11.28 3.83
CA MET A 40 -0.12 -11.70 4.01
C MET A 40 -0.98 -11.41 2.78
N CYS A 41 -0.69 -10.37 1.99
CA CYS A 41 -1.54 -9.90 0.89
C CYS A 41 -0.77 -9.82 -0.43
N ARG A 42 -1.35 -10.27 -1.55
CA ARG A 42 -0.68 -10.28 -2.87
C ARG A 42 -0.41 -8.89 -3.51
N GLY A 43 -0.39 -7.81 -2.72
CA GLY A 43 -0.13 -6.47 -3.22
C GLY A 43 1.34 -6.07 -3.09
N LYS A 44 1.64 -4.82 -3.46
CA LYS A 44 3.01 -4.29 -3.50
C LYS A 44 3.27 -3.40 -2.29
N ALA A 45 4.48 -3.48 -1.74
CA ALA A 45 5.01 -2.49 -0.80
C ALA A 45 5.97 -1.53 -1.50
N TYR A 46 5.77 -0.24 -1.26
CA TYR A 46 6.58 0.84 -1.79
C TYR A 46 7.23 1.59 -0.63
N PHE A 47 8.55 1.49 -0.54
CA PHE A 47 9.34 2.33 0.36
C PHE A 47 9.60 3.65 -0.36
N THR A 48 9.07 4.73 0.19
CA THR A 48 8.99 6.01 -0.52
C THR A 48 9.15 7.19 0.44
N THR A 49 9.44 8.36 -0.11
CA THR A 49 9.37 9.63 0.62
C THR A 49 8.04 10.32 0.32
N PRO A 50 7.62 11.32 1.13
CA PRO A 50 6.42 12.10 0.81
C PRO A 50 6.45 12.71 -0.60
N TYR A 51 7.63 13.14 -1.06
CA TYR A 51 7.82 13.71 -2.39
C TYR A 51 7.59 12.67 -3.51
N THR A 52 8.27 11.53 -3.44
CA THR A 52 8.16 10.48 -4.45
C THR A 52 6.79 9.79 -4.43
N LEU A 53 6.13 9.72 -3.25
CA LEU A 53 4.73 9.30 -3.15
C LEU A 53 3.80 10.25 -3.90
N GLY A 54 3.97 11.56 -3.71
CA GLY A 54 3.17 12.58 -4.40
C GLY A 54 3.24 12.42 -5.92
N GLN A 55 4.43 12.20 -6.47
CA GLN A 55 4.60 11.94 -7.90
C GLN A 55 3.85 10.69 -8.36
N TYR A 56 3.94 9.58 -7.61
CA TYR A 56 3.27 8.33 -7.96
C TYR A 56 1.73 8.47 -7.94
N LEU A 57 1.19 9.10 -6.90
CA LEU A 57 -0.26 9.31 -6.78
C LEU A 57 -0.79 10.21 -7.89
N LEU A 58 -0.08 11.29 -8.23
CA LEU A 58 -0.45 12.19 -9.32
C LEU A 58 -0.44 11.46 -10.67
N MET A 59 0.59 10.64 -10.92
CA MET A 59 0.65 9.83 -12.15
C MET A 59 -0.49 8.81 -12.24
N ASP A 60 -0.81 8.09 -11.16
CA ASP A 60 -1.92 7.13 -11.15
C ASP A 60 -3.27 7.85 -11.32
N TYR A 61 -3.46 9.00 -10.66
CA TYR A 61 -4.66 9.83 -10.80
C TYR A 61 -4.87 10.30 -12.25
N MET A 62 -3.82 10.85 -12.88
CA MET A 62 -3.86 11.29 -14.28
C MET A 62 -4.12 10.11 -15.22
N SER A 63 -3.44 8.99 -15.03
CA SER A 63 -3.62 7.77 -15.83
C SER A 63 -5.05 7.23 -15.78
N ARG A 64 -5.69 7.26 -14.60
CA ARG A 64 -7.11 6.87 -14.45
C ARG A 64 -8.07 7.85 -15.10
N LYS A 65 -7.80 9.17 -15.03
CA LYS A 65 -8.59 10.20 -15.73
C LYS A 65 -8.53 10.03 -17.24
N THR A 66 -7.37 9.68 -17.81
CA THR A 66 -7.21 9.43 -19.26
C THR A 66 -7.98 8.19 -19.72
N LYS A 67 -8.22 7.21 -18.83
CA LYS A 67 -8.99 6.00 -19.14
C LYS A 67 -10.51 6.20 -19.15
N THR A 68 -11.03 7.35 -18.71
CA THR A 68 -12.47 7.68 -18.73
C THR A 68 -12.83 8.62 -19.88
N ILE A 69 -12.32 8.32 -21.07
CA ILE A 69 -12.75 8.97 -22.32
C ILE A 69 -13.08 7.88 -23.34
N HIS A 70 -14.20 7.18 -23.13
CA HIS A 70 -15.07 6.61 -24.17
C HIS A 70 -16.42 6.27 -23.56
#